data_AF-A0A9P0DBS4-F1
#
_entry.id   AF-A0A9P0DBS4-F1
#
_cell.length_a   1.000
_cell.length_b   1.000
_cell.length_c   1.000
_cell.angle_alpha   90.00
_cell.angle_beta   90.00
_cell.angle_gamma   90.00
#
_symmetry.space_group_name_H-M   'P 1'
#
loop_
_entity.id
_entity.type
_entity.pdbx_description
1 polymer ?
#
loop_
_entity_poly.entity_id
_entity_poly.type
_entity_poly.pdbx_seq_one_letter_code
_entity_poly.pdbx_strand_id
1 'polypeptide(L)'
;MASPPAILENFFEDEFAEAYLGFLVNVGTTMQTTIQKLQSDKVLILELHETMILLKRSLQTKFDQEFYGAIARNIILSSDDSYKIIQFKKQENAFLERTISYLEKWYQYNNNRLENLYCMILKKSQTLSLENFIKIASDFKIDIDEDMLFKEFVKLQYFIQNDLNEEEDIDQRWVAFFKNNSPANNFERLCNTILSIPHSNASSERIFSLMTTAWRKEKNKLDIKTLEAELMIKTNFKMSCKDFILFLKTGNADDILRKVSSCQKYENLN
;
A
#
# COMPACT_ATOMS: atom_id res chain seq x y z
N MET A 1 13.35 11.96 44.55
CA MET A 1 12.58 11.69 43.31
C MET A 1 12.28 13.04 42.69
N ALA A 2 12.59 13.26 41.43
CA ALA A 2 12.30 14.54 40.78
C ALA A 2 10.77 14.68 40.63
N SER A 3 10.22 15.83 41.00
CA SER A 3 8.81 16.16 40.78
C SER A 3 8.51 16.07 39.28
N PRO A 4 7.37 15.48 38.87
CA PRO A 4 6.96 15.54 37.48
C PRO A 4 6.83 17.00 37.03
N PRO A 5 7.08 17.31 35.75
CA PRO A 5 6.78 18.63 35.20
C PRO A 5 5.33 19.01 35.47
N ALA A 6 5.08 20.22 36.00
CA ALA A 6 3.74 20.69 36.37
C ALA A 6 2.72 20.60 35.21
N ILE A 7 3.18 20.64 33.96
CA ILE A 7 2.35 20.42 32.77
C ILE A 7 1.72 19.02 32.73
N LEU A 8 2.47 17.98 33.10
CA LEU A 8 1.96 16.61 33.09
C LEU A 8 1.01 16.39 34.26
N GLU A 9 1.32 16.95 35.42
CA GLU A 9 0.46 16.89 36.60
C GLU A 9 -0.90 17.56 36.30
N ASN A 10 -0.89 18.80 35.80
CA ASN A 10 -2.11 19.51 35.39
C ASN A 10 -2.90 18.79 34.30
N PHE A 11 -2.22 18.07 33.39
CA PHE A 11 -2.90 17.28 32.36
C PHE A 11 -3.63 16.09 32.99
N PHE A 12 -2.95 15.27 33.80
CA PHE A 12 -3.58 14.08 34.39
C PHE A 12 -4.62 14.40 35.47
N GLU A 13 -4.63 15.62 36.01
CA GLU A 13 -5.70 16.11 36.89
C GLU A 13 -6.92 16.66 36.12
N ASP A 14 -6.81 16.89 34.81
CA ASP A 14 -7.93 17.36 33.99
C ASP A 14 -8.82 16.19 33.54
N GLU A 15 -10.10 16.24 33.90
CA GLU A 15 -11.13 15.28 33.49
C GLU A 15 -11.21 15.09 31.95
N PHE A 16 -10.80 16.10 31.17
CA PHE A 16 -10.77 16.01 29.71
C PHE A 16 -9.50 15.37 29.13
N ALA A 17 -8.45 15.15 29.92
CA ALA A 17 -7.21 14.57 29.41
C ALA A 17 -7.40 13.18 28.80
N GLU A 18 -8.25 12.35 29.41
CA GLU A 18 -8.62 11.05 28.85
C GLU A 18 -9.40 11.20 27.53
N ALA A 19 -10.19 12.26 27.35
CA ALA A 19 -10.86 12.55 26.08
C ALA A 19 -9.85 12.89 24.97
N TYR A 20 -8.84 13.71 25.26
CA TYR A 20 -7.75 14.03 24.33
C TYR A 20 -6.97 12.78 23.93
N LEU A 21 -6.60 11.92 24.89
CA LEU A 21 -5.92 10.66 24.59
C LEU A 21 -6.79 9.70 23.78
N GLY A 22 -8.08 9.59 24.14
CA GLY A 22 -9.06 8.78 23.41
C GLY A 22 -9.22 9.21 21.96
N PHE A 23 -9.24 10.53 21.71
CA PHE A 23 -9.25 11.09 20.37
C PHE A 23 -7.98 10.74 19.58
N LEU A 24 -6.81 10.95 20.18
CA LEU A 24 -5.53 10.61 19.54
C LEU A 24 -5.43 9.13 19.21
N VAL A 25 -5.92 8.24 20.08
CA VAL A 25 -5.99 6.80 19.81
C VAL A 25 -6.95 6.52 18.64
N ASN A 26 -8.11 7.17 18.58
CA ASN A 26 -9.08 6.96 17.52
C ASN A 26 -8.54 7.36 16.13
N VAL A 27 -7.98 8.57 16.02
CA VAL A 27 -7.39 9.06 14.77
C VAL A 27 -6.11 8.31 14.44
N GLY A 28 -5.24 8.10 15.43
CA GLY A 28 -3.99 7.37 15.29
C GLY A 28 -4.21 5.94 14.80
N THR A 29 -5.23 5.24 15.30
CA THR A 29 -5.59 3.89 14.83
C THR A 29 -6.00 3.90 13.35
N THR A 30 -6.77 4.90 12.93
CA THR A 30 -7.18 5.07 11.52
C THR A 30 -5.94 5.23 10.62
N MET A 31 -5.02 6.14 10.99
CA MET A 31 -3.78 6.35 10.25
C MET A 31 -2.89 5.11 10.24
N GLN A 32 -2.71 4.47 11.40
CA GLN A 32 -1.84 3.32 11.56
C GLN A 32 -2.31 2.14 10.72
N THR A 33 -3.62 1.90 10.67
CA THR A 33 -4.21 0.84 9.84
C THR A 33 -3.94 1.10 8.35
N THR A 34 -4.09 2.35 7.91
CA THR A 34 -3.77 2.74 6.53
C THR A 34 -2.27 2.58 6.22
N ILE A 35 -1.39 3.03 7.13
CA ILE A 35 0.07 2.89 6.96
C ILE A 35 0.45 1.41 6.84
N GLN A 36 -0.07 0.56 7.73
CA GLN A 36 0.20 -0.88 7.69
C GLN A 36 -0.28 -1.52 6.39
N LYS A 37 -1.46 -1.12 5.89
CA LYS A 37 -1.93 -1.56 4.57
C LYS A 37 -0.93 -1.14 3.50
N LEU A 38 -0.57 0.13 3.41
CA LEU A 38 0.33 0.66 2.38
C LEU A 38 1.77 0.09 2.47
N GLN A 39 2.22 -0.35 3.64
CA GLN A 39 3.54 -0.97 3.82
C GLN A 39 3.55 -2.48 3.52
N SER A 40 2.38 -3.10 3.38
CA SER A 40 2.22 -4.52 3.10
C SER A 40 2.85 -4.90 1.75
N ASP A 41 3.42 -6.10 1.69
CA ASP A 41 4.00 -6.69 0.48
C ASP A 41 2.95 -7.06 -0.57
N LYS A 42 1.68 -7.14 -0.17
CA LYS A 42 0.58 -7.57 -1.05
C LYS A 42 -0.14 -6.43 -1.75
N VAL A 43 0.05 -5.19 -1.29
CA VAL A 43 -0.67 -4.06 -1.88
C VAL A 43 -0.06 -3.73 -3.24
N LEU A 44 -0.94 -3.62 -4.23
CA LEU A 44 -0.58 -3.21 -5.58
C LEU A 44 -0.87 -1.73 -5.76
N ILE A 45 -0.22 -1.11 -6.76
CA ILE A 45 -0.48 0.28 -7.14
C ILE A 45 -1.96 0.55 -7.43
N LEU A 46 -2.70 -0.49 -7.87
CA LEU A 46 -4.14 -0.46 -8.15
C LEU A 46 -4.98 -0.01 -6.95
N GLU A 47 -4.53 -0.34 -5.73
CA GLU A 47 -5.28 -0.07 -4.49
C GLU A 47 -4.87 1.25 -3.81
N LEU A 48 -3.79 1.89 -4.28
CA LEU A 48 -3.23 3.06 -3.61
C LEU A 48 -4.25 4.20 -3.54
N HIS A 49 -4.90 4.50 -4.66
CA HIS A 49 -5.81 5.63 -4.75
C HIS A 49 -7.07 5.45 -3.91
N GLU A 50 -7.69 4.27 -3.98
CA GLU A 50 -8.84 3.93 -3.14
C GLU A 50 -8.47 3.98 -1.64
N THR A 51 -7.31 3.43 -1.27
CA THR A 51 -6.84 3.43 0.12
C THR A 51 -6.67 4.85 0.66
N MET A 52 -6.11 5.77 -0.14
CA MET A 52 -5.98 7.17 0.25
C MET A 52 -7.34 7.88 0.34
N ILE A 53 -8.26 7.63 -0.60
CA ILE A 53 -9.63 8.16 -0.55
C ILE A 53 -10.34 7.72 0.73
N LEU A 54 -10.24 6.43 1.08
CA LEU A 54 -10.90 5.89 2.27
C LEU A 54 -10.34 6.51 3.56
N LEU A 55 -9.02 6.73 3.65
CA LEU A 55 -8.42 7.46 4.76
C LEU A 55 -8.98 8.87 4.88
N LYS A 56 -8.93 9.64 3.78
CA LYS A 56 -9.45 11.02 3.77
C LYS A 56 -10.93 11.07 4.14
N ARG A 57 -11.75 10.21 3.52
CA ARG A 57 -13.19 10.13 3.80
C ARG A 57 -13.45 9.79 5.25
N SER A 58 -12.72 8.83 5.83
CA SER A 58 -12.86 8.49 7.24
C SER A 58 -12.58 9.69 8.16
N LEU A 59 -11.51 10.45 7.90
CA LEU A 59 -11.17 11.63 8.70
C LEU A 59 -12.19 12.77 8.50
N GLN A 60 -12.62 12.98 7.25
CA GLN A 60 -13.63 13.98 6.92
C GLN A 60 -14.97 13.66 7.60
N THR A 61 -15.43 12.40 7.53
CA THR A 61 -16.67 11.99 8.20
C THR A 61 -16.57 12.16 9.72
N LYS A 62 -15.40 11.90 10.33
CA LYS A 62 -15.19 12.18 11.76
C LYS A 62 -15.32 13.67 12.06
N PHE A 63 -14.78 14.54 11.21
CA PHE A 63 -14.89 15.98 11.34
C PHE A 63 -16.34 16.45 11.17
N ASP A 64 -17.00 16.08 10.07
CA ASP A 64 -18.36 16.50 9.73
C ASP A 64 -19.39 16.05 10.78
N GLN A 65 -19.19 14.88 11.37
CA GLN A 65 -20.07 14.31 12.39
C GLN A 65 -19.64 14.63 13.83
N GLU A 66 -18.59 15.43 14.03
CA GLU A 66 -17.99 15.70 15.33
C GLU A 66 -17.73 14.41 16.15
N PHE A 67 -17.22 13.37 15.48
CA PHE A 67 -16.94 12.08 16.09
C PHE A 67 -15.48 11.99 16.54
N TYR A 68 -15.26 12.11 17.85
CA TYR A 68 -13.93 12.11 18.48
C TYR A 68 -13.51 10.75 19.08
N GLY A 69 -14.31 9.70 18.86
CA GLY A 69 -14.09 8.37 19.46
C GLY A 69 -14.96 8.11 20.69
N ALA A 70 -15.09 6.84 21.06
CA ALA A 70 -16.00 6.39 22.12
C ALA A 70 -15.63 6.93 23.51
N ILE A 71 -14.34 6.96 23.83
CA ILE A 71 -13.82 7.46 25.10
C ILE A 71 -14.17 8.96 25.26
N ALA A 72 -13.77 9.78 24.29
CA ALA A 72 -14.08 11.21 24.29
C ALA A 72 -15.59 11.47 24.32
N ARG A 73 -16.39 10.70 23.58
CA ARG A 73 -17.85 10.82 23.59
C ARG A 73 -18.46 10.56 24.96
N ASN A 74 -17.99 9.54 25.68
CA ASN A 74 -18.51 9.23 27.01
C ASN A 74 -18.21 10.38 27.99
N ILE A 75 -17.00 10.92 27.95
CA ILE A 75 -16.57 12.04 28.81
C ILE A 75 -17.36 13.31 28.50
N ILE A 76 -17.59 13.62 27.21
CA ILE A 76 -18.41 14.76 26.80
C ILE A 76 -19.85 14.61 27.30
N LEU A 77 -20.41 13.40 27.30
CA LEU A 77 -21.78 13.15 27.76
C LEU A 77 -21.92 13.17 29.28
N SER A 78 -20.86 12.87 30.03
CA SER A 78 -20.85 12.88 31.50
C SER A 78 -20.45 14.22 32.11
N SER A 79 -19.93 15.16 31.30
CA SER A 79 -19.44 16.46 31.77
C SER A 79 -20.50 17.54 31.68
N ASP A 80 -20.69 18.30 32.76
CA ASP A 80 -21.54 19.50 32.80
C ASP A 80 -20.78 20.79 32.40
N ASP A 81 -19.44 20.73 32.29
CA ASP A 81 -18.61 21.88 31.93
C ASP A 81 -18.69 22.18 30.42
N SER A 82 -19.65 23.03 30.06
CA SER A 82 -19.87 23.48 28.68
C SER A 82 -18.66 24.21 28.09
N TYR A 83 -17.85 24.89 28.89
CA TYR A 83 -16.68 25.62 28.40
C TYR A 83 -15.59 24.64 27.95
N LYS A 84 -15.28 23.64 28.78
CA LYS A 84 -14.31 22.59 28.43
C LYS A 84 -14.75 21.77 27.22
N ILE A 85 -16.03 21.44 27.11
CA ILE A 85 -16.56 20.73 25.93
C ILE A 85 -16.34 21.54 24.65
N ILE A 86 -16.67 22.84 24.66
CA ILE A 86 -16.48 23.72 23.49
C ILE A 86 -15.00 23.85 23.15
N GLN A 87 -14.14 24.00 24.16
CA GLN A 87 -12.70 24.10 23.98
C GLN A 87 -12.11 22.83 23.38
N PHE A 88 -12.49 21.66 23.90
CA PHE A 88 -12.09 20.35 23.39
C PHE A 88 -12.48 20.21 21.91
N LYS A 89 -13.77 20.36 21.59
CA LYS A 89 -14.27 20.25 20.21
C LYS A 89 -13.52 21.17 19.25
N LYS A 90 -13.27 22.42 19.65
CA LYS A 90 -12.53 23.39 18.84
C LYS A 90 -11.12 22.91 18.54
N GLN A 91 -10.40 22.37 19.53
CA GLN A 91 -9.02 21.91 19.35
C GLN A 91 -8.96 20.67 18.45
N GLU A 92 -9.86 19.71 18.64
CA GLU A 92 -9.87 18.47 17.87
C GLU A 92 -10.36 18.65 16.43
N ASN A 93 -11.34 19.53 16.22
CA ASN A 93 -11.71 19.94 14.86
C ASN A 93 -10.53 20.61 14.15
N ALA A 94 -9.81 21.50 14.83
CA ALA A 94 -8.60 22.10 14.26
C ALA A 94 -7.47 21.06 14.02
N PHE A 95 -7.39 19.99 14.80
CA PHE A 95 -6.47 18.88 14.54
C PHE A 95 -6.86 18.10 13.27
N LEU A 96 -8.13 17.70 13.15
CA LEU A 96 -8.64 16.97 11.99
C LEU A 96 -8.50 17.79 10.71
N GLU A 97 -8.87 19.07 10.75
CA GLU A 97 -8.72 19.98 9.62
C GLU A 97 -7.26 20.08 9.16
N ARG A 98 -6.32 20.34 10.08
CA ARG A 98 -4.88 20.37 9.77
C ARG A 98 -4.38 19.06 9.19
N THR A 99 -4.86 17.94 9.71
CA THR A 99 -4.51 16.60 9.23
C THR A 99 -5.00 16.39 7.80
N ILE A 100 -6.25 16.71 7.52
CA ILE A 100 -6.84 16.58 6.18
C ILE A 100 -6.11 17.48 5.19
N SER A 101 -5.88 18.75 5.54
CA SER A 101 -5.11 19.68 4.70
C SER A 101 -3.69 19.19 4.44
N TYR A 102 -3.04 18.56 5.43
CA TYR A 102 -1.72 17.95 5.24
C TYR A 102 -1.78 16.83 4.20
N LEU A 103 -2.78 15.93 4.29
CA LEU A 103 -2.94 14.86 3.31
C LEU A 103 -3.19 15.41 1.90
N GLU A 104 -4.06 16.43 1.76
CA GLU A 104 -4.36 17.07 0.48
C GLU A 104 -3.16 17.78 -0.14
N LYS A 105 -2.25 18.29 0.69
CA LYS A 105 -1.00 18.89 0.22
C LYS A 105 -0.07 17.87 -0.42
N TRP A 106 0.01 16.66 0.13
CA TRP A 106 0.98 15.64 -0.28
C TRP A 106 0.42 14.59 -1.24
N TYR A 107 -0.90 14.46 -1.31
CA TYR A 107 -1.57 13.50 -2.17
C TYR A 107 -2.63 14.17 -3.03
N GLN A 108 -2.52 13.97 -4.34
CA GLN A 108 -3.51 14.47 -5.28
C GLN A 108 -4.76 13.58 -5.25
N TYR A 109 -5.83 14.06 -4.61
CA TYR A 109 -7.10 13.34 -4.53
C TYR A 109 -7.97 13.51 -5.78
N ASN A 110 -7.89 14.65 -6.45
CA ASN A 110 -8.72 14.98 -7.61
C ASN A 110 -7.90 14.84 -8.90
N ASN A 111 -8.50 14.29 -9.95
CA ASN A 111 -7.87 14.10 -11.27
C ASN A 111 -6.55 13.30 -11.20
N ASN A 112 -6.51 12.28 -10.34
CA ASN A 112 -5.34 11.43 -10.21
C ASN A 112 -5.41 10.29 -11.22
N ARG A 113 -4.38 10.13 -12.06
CA ARG A 113 -4.29 9.03 -13.03
C ARG A 113 -4.44 7.63 -12.42
N LEU A 114 -4.11 7.48 -11.13
CA LEU A 114 -4.25 6.22 -10.40
C LEU A 114 -5.72 5.83 -10.14
N GLU A 115 -6.66 6.78 -10.25
CA GLU A 115 -8.09 6.51 -10.11
C GLU A 115 -8.58 5.51 -11.16
N ASN A 116 -8.10 5.65 -12.40
CA ASN A 116 -8.51 4.79 -13.50
C ASN A 116 -8.08 3.32 -13.27
N LEU A 117 -7.00 3.09 -12.51
CA LEU A 117 -6.45 1.76 -12.24
C LEU A 117 -7.40 0.86 -11.44
N TYR A 118 -8.41 1.42 -10.78
CA TYR A 118 -9.40 0.65 -10.02
C TYR A 118 -10.15 -0.37 -10.91
N CYS A 119 -10.28 -0.12 -12.23
CA CYS A 119 -10.88 -1.08 -13.16
C CYS A 119 -10.06 -2.37 -13.32
N MET A 120 -8.79 -2.36 -12.93
CA MET A 120 -7.91 -3.52 -13.01
C MET A 120 -7.98 -4.42 -11.76
N ILE A 121 -8.74 -4.09 -10.72
CA ILE A 121 -8.87 -4.96 -9.54
C ILE A 121 -9.71 -6.21 -9.83
N LEU A 122 -10.62 -6.11 -10.82
CA LEU A 122 -11.59 -7.14 -11.22
C LEU A 122 -12.51 -7.56 -10.05
N LYS A 123 -13.74 -7.03 -10.06
CA LYS A 123 -14.83 -7.42 -9.14
C LYS A 123 -16.09 -7.70 -9.94
N LYS A 124 -16.90 -8.68 -9.54
CA LYS A 124 -18.21 -9.04 -10.13
C LYS A 124 -19.19 -7.89 -10.08
N SER A 125 -19.15 -7.09 -9.02
CA SER A 125 -20.02 -5.91 -8.86
C SER A 125 -19.57 -4.69 -9.68
N GLN A 126 -18.43 -4.77 -10.37
CA GLN A 126 -17.84 -3.63 -11.07
C GLN A 126 -18.38 -3.50 -12.49
N THR A 127 -18.85 -2.31 -12.84
CA THR A 127 -19.11 -1.96 -14.24
C THR A 127 -17.79 -1.57 -14.90
N LEU A 128 -17.32 -2.39 -15.84
CA LEU A 128 -16.15 -2.08 -16.64
C LEU A 128 -16.50 -1.28 -17.89
N SER A 129 -15.64 -0.32 -18.23
CA SER A 129 -15.67 0.41 -19.49
C SER A 129 -14.35 0.20 -20.23
N LEU A 130 -14.44 -0.06 -21.54
CA LEU A 130 -13.26 -0.12 -22.42
C LEU A 130 -12.46 1.19 -22.36
N GLU A 131 -13.16 2.32 -22.29
CA GLU A 131 -12.55 3.66 -22.25
C GLU A 131 -11.58 3.82 -21.07
N ASN A 132 -11.85 3.17 -19.94
CA ASN A 132 -10.95 3.20 -18.80
C ASN A 132 -9.60 2.55 -19.13
N PHE A 133 -9.61 1.42 -19.86
CA PHE A 133 -8.38 0.73 -20.25
C PHE A 133 -7.60 1.50 -21.31
N ILE A 134 -8.29 2.12 -22.28
CA ILE A 134 -7.67 3.01 -23.28
C ILE A 134 -7.02 4.22 -22.58
N LYS A 135 -7.72 4.81 -21.60
CA LYS A 135 -7.19 5.92 -20.82
C LYS A 135 -5.97 5.51 -20.00
N ILE A 136 -5.96 4.33 -19.39
CA ILE A 136 -4.77 3.78 -18.70
C ILE A 136 -3.62 3.63 -19.70
N ALA A 137 -3.87 3.06 -20.87
CA ALA A 137 -2.82 2.89 -21.87
C ALA A 137 -2.23 4.24 -22.29
N SER A 138 -3.06 5.27 -22.48
CA SER A 138 -2.61 6.63 -22.78
C SER A 138 -1.83 7.27 -21.62
N ASP A 139 -2.36 7.23 -20.39
CA ASP A 139 -1.76 7.83 -19.19
C ASP A 139 -0.37 7.25 -18.88
N PHE A 140 -0.17 5.96 -19.18
CA PHE A 140 1.07 5.22 -18.94
C PHE A 140 1.90 4.99 -20.20
N LYS A 141 1.48 5.52 -21.36
CA LYS A 141 2.15 5.41 -22.66
C LYS A 141 2.42 3.96 -23.09
N ILE A 142 1.40 3.12 -22.94
CA ILE A 142 1.42 1.70 -23.29
C ILE A 142 0.86 1.57 -24.71
N ASP A 143 1.64 0.97 -25.60
CA ASP A 143 1.23 0.69 -26.98
C ASP A 143 0.21 -0.46 -27.00
N ILE A 144 -1.01 -0.16 -27.49
CA ILE A 144 -2.13 -1.09 -27.59
C ILE A 144 -2.82 -0.96 -28.95
N ASP A 145 -3.36 -2.06 -29.44
CA ASP A 145 -4.28 -2.10 -30.56
C ASP A 145 -5.71 -2.05 -30.01
N GLU A 146 -6.43 -0.94 -30.23
CA GLU A 146 -7.77 -0.73 -29.68
C GLU A 146 -8.81 -1.75 -30.18
N ASP A 147 -8.72 -2.16 -31.46
CA ASP A 147 -9.64 -3.14 -32.05
C ASP A 147 -9.41 -4.54 -31.45
N MET A 148 -8.15 -4.89 -31.21
CA MET A 148 -7.80 -6.15 -30.54
C MET A 148 -8.12 -6.09 -29.05
N LEU A 149 -7.89 -4.95 -28.39
CA LEU A 149 -8.26 -4.73 -27.00
C LEU A 149 -9.78 -4.88 -26.81
N PHE A 150 -10.60 -4.40 -27.74
CA PHE A 150 -12.06 -4.60 -27.66
C PHE A 150 -12.44 -6.08 -27.67
N LYS A 151 -11.81 -6.90 -28.53
CA LYS A 151 -12.04 -8.35 -28.56
C LYS A 151 -11.62 -9.01 -27.24
N GLU A 152 -10.47 -8.61 -26.70
CA GLU A 152 -10.01 -9.08 -25.38
C GLU A 152 -10.96 -8.64 -24.27
N PHE A 153 -11.50 -7.42 -24.34
CA PHE A 153 -12.41 -6.86 -23.34
C PHE A 153 -13.71 -7.64 -23.24
N VAL A 154 -14.27 -8.11 -24.36
CA VAL A 154 -15.45 -8.99 -24.35
C VAL A 154 -15.15 -10.30 -23.60
N LYS A 155 -13.96 -10.89 -23.79
CA LYS A 155 -13.53 -12.07 -23.03
C LYS A 155 -13.42 -11.77 -21.54
N LEU A 156 -12.85 -10.61 -21.19
CA LEU A 156 -12.71 -10.17 -19.80
C LEU A 156 -14.07 -10.02 -19.11
N GLN A 157 -15.06 -9.41 -19.78
CA GLN A 157 -16.42 -9.29 -19.25
C GLN A 157 -17.05 -10.66 -18.99
N TYR A 158 -16.89 -11.61 -19.91
CA TYR A 158 -17.37 -12.97 -19.73
C TYR A 158 -16.69 -13.65 -18.53
N PHE A 159 -15.36 -13.54 -18.43
CA PHE A 159 -14.58 -14.10 -17.33
C PHE A 159 -15.04 -13.55 -15.96
N ILE A 160 -15.27 -12.24 -15.86
CA ILE A 160 -15.72 -11.62 -14.61
C ILE A 160 -17.07 -12.17 -14.15
N GLN A 161 -17.99 -12.40 -15.10
CA GLN A 161 -19.33 -12.89 -14.78
C GLN A 161 -19.33 -14.37 -14.38
N ASN A 162 -18.52 -15.20 -15.03
CA ASN A 162 -18.63 -16.65 -14.94
C ASN A 162 -17.53 -17.31 -14.09
N ASP A 163 -16.29 -16.82 -14.21
CA ASP A 163 -15.09 -17.55 -13.77
C ASP A 163 -14.32 -16.85 -12.66
N LEU A 164 -14.55 -15.55 -12.44
CA LEU A 164 -13.81 -14.76 -11.45
C LEU A 164 -14.05 -15.28 -10.02
N ASN A 165 -12.96 -15.62 -9.35
CA ASN A 165 -12.93 -15.85 -7.91
C ASN A 165 -12.42 -14.60 -7.19
N GLU A 166 -13.30 -13.92 -6.45
CA GLU A 166 -12.93 -12.72 -5.69
C GLU A 166 -12.18 -13.02 -4.38
N GLU A 167 -12.06 -14.28 -3.98
CA GLU A 167 -11.26 -14.66 -2.80
C GLU A 167 -9.76 -14.67 -3.10
N GLU A 168 -9.38 -14.74 -4.39
CA GLU A 168 -7.99 -14.72 -4.80
C GLU A 168 -7.38 -13.31 -4.73
N ASP A 169 -6.06 -13.27 -4.51
CA ASP A 169 -5.27 -12.04 -4.59
C ASP A 169 -5.39 -11.43 -6.01
N ILE A 170 -5.32 -10.10 -6.12
CA ILE A 170 -5.67 -9.35 -7.35
C ILE A 170 -4.81 -9.78 -8.56
N ASP A 171 -3.52 -10.01 -8.33
CA ASP A 171 -2.59 -10.52 -9.33
C ASP A 171 -2.99 -11.92 -9.82
N GLN A 172 -3.46 -12.79 -8.92
CA GLN A 172 -3.89 -14.14 -9.27
C GLN A 172 -5.17 -14.15 -10.12
N ARG A 173 -6.08 -13.18 -9.94
CA ARG A 173 -7.26 -13.02 -10.80
C ARG A 173 -6.88 -12.78 -12.26
N TRP A 174 -5.87 -11.94 -12.50
CA TRP A 174 -5.34 -11.73 -13.85
C TRP A 174 -4.64 -12.97 -14.40
N VAL A 175 -3.87 -13.69 -13.58
CA VAL A 175 -3.26 -14.97 -13.97
C VAL A 175 -4.33 -15.98 -14.39
N ALA A 176 -5.43 -16.09 -13.66
CA ALA A 176 -6.56 -16.95 -14.01
C ALA A 176 -7.21 -16.53 -15.34
N PHE A 177 -7.41 -15.22 -15.55
CA PHE A 177 -7.91 -14.70 -16.83
C PHE A 177 -7.00 -15.11 -17.99
N PHE A 178 -5.69 -14.88 -17.89
CA PHE A 178 -4.75 -15.19 -18.97
C PHE A 178 -4.65 -16.68 -19.29
N LYS A 179 -4.70 -17.55 -18.27
CA LYS A 179 -4.71 -19.01 -18.47
C LYS A 179 -5.89 -19.47 -19.33
N ASN A 180 -7.06 -18.85 -19.16
CA ASN A 180 -8.29 -19.27 -19.83
C ASN A 180 -8.54 -18.54 -21.16
N ASN A 181 -7.90 -17.39 -21.40
CA ASN A 181 -8.26 -16.47 -22.49
C ASN A 181 -7.10 -16.08 -23.41
N SER A 182 -5.96 -16.77 -23.31
CA SER A 182 -4.79 -16.54 -24.16
C SER A 182 -5.10 -16.79 -25.66
N PRO A 183 -4.57 -15.96 -26.59
CA PRO A 183 -3.79 -14.76 -26.34
C PRO A 183 -4.66 -13.54 -25.94
N ALA A 184 -4.13 -12.73 -25.02
CA ALA A 184 -4.69 -11.45 -24.60
C ALA A 184 -3.57 -10.41 -24.46
N ASN A 185 -2.87 -10.16 -25.57
CA ASN A 185 -1.61 -9.42 -25.61
C ASN A 185 -1.74 -7.98 -25.08
N ASN A 186 -2.86 -7.31 -25.33
CA ASN A 186 -3.05 -5.93 -24.87
C ASN A 186 -3.23 -5.89 -23.35
N PHE A 187 -4.04 -6.78 -22.78
CA PHE A 187 -4.16 -6.89 -21.32
C PHE A 187 -2.87 -7.39 -20.67
N GLU A 188 -2.10 -8.26 -21.30
CA GLU A 188 -0.78 -8.66 -20.81
C GLU A 188 0.17 -7.46 -20.73
N ARG A 189 0.23 -6.62 -21.77
CA ARG A 189 1.01 -5.38 -21.78
C ARG A 189 0.57 -4.43 -20.67
N LEU A 190 -0.74 -4.21 -20.51
CA LEU A 190 -1.31 -3.38 -19.45
C LEU A 190 -0.92 -3.91 -18.07
N CYS A 191 -1.17 -5.19 -17.80
CA CYS A 191 -0.89 -5.80 -16.50
C CYS A 191 0.60 -5.79 -16.17
N ASN A 192 1.46 -6.22 -17.10
CA ASN A 192 2.90 -6.25 -16.88
C ASN A 192 3.47 -4.85 -16.60
N THR A 193 2.96 -3.83 -17.30
CA THR A 193 3.42 -2.46 -17.07
C THR A 193 2.92 -1.95 -15.72
N ILE A 194 1.62 -1.98 -15.46
CA ILE A 194 1.03 -1.37 -14.26
C ILE A 194 1.43 -2.13 -12.99
N LEU A 195 1.37 -3.46 -12.99
CA LEU A 195 1.68 -4.26 -11.80
C LEU A 195 3.17 -4.26 -11.45
N SER A 196 4.04 -3.84 -12.37
CA SER A 196 5.47 -3.64 -12.08
C SER A 196 5.78 -2.33 -11.36
N ILE A 197 4.82 -1.40 -11.30
CA ILE A 197 5.01 -0.10 -10.63
C ILE A 197 4.91 -0.32 -9.12
N PRO A 198 5.98 -0.02 -8.35
CA PRO A 198 5.91 -0.08 -6.90
C PRO A 198 4.97 1.02 -6.38
N HIS A 199 4.09 0.67 -5.45
CA HIS A 199 3.17 1.64 -4.82
C HIS A 199 3.82 2.46 -3.70
N SER A 200 4.94 2.00 -3.16
CA SER A 200 5.67 2.70 -2.10
C SER A 200 7.16 2.37 -2.11
N ASN A 201 7.93 3.23 -1.43
CA ASN A 201 9.36 2.99 -1.19
C ASN A 201 9.62 1.96 -0.09
N ALA A 202 8.59 1.41 0.56
CA ALA A 202 8.73 0.52 1.72
C ALA A 202 9.59 -0.72 1.40
N SER A 203 9.47 -1.27 0.19
CA SER A 203 10.32 -2.38 -0.27
C SER A 203 11.81 -1.99 -0.33
N SER A 204 12.13 -0.81 -0.86
CA SER A 204 13.49 -0.29 -0.91
C SER A 204 14.01 0.05 0.49
N GLU A 205 13.18 0.65 1.34
CA GLU A 205 13.53 0.98 2.73
C GLU A 205 13.81 -0.27 3.58
N ARG A 206 13.10 -1.38 3.33
CA ARG A 206 13.41 -2.68 3.94
C ARG A 206 14.80 -3.17 3.54
N ILE A 207 15.16 -3.04 2.27
CA ILE A 207 16.51 -3.38 1.79
C ILE A 207 17.56 -2.47 2.44
N PHE A 208 17.33 -1.16 2.52
CA PHE A 208 18.25 -0.23 3.20
C PHE A 208 18.38 -0.51 4.71
N SER A 209 17.31 -0.95 5.37
CA SER A 209 17.33 -1.34 6.77
C SER A 209 18.16 -2.61 6.99
N LEU A 210 18.02 -3.60 6.09
CA LEU A 210 18.85 -4.81 6.09
C LEU A 210 20.33 -4.46 5.84
N MET A 211 20.59 -3.59 4.86
CA MET A 211 21.93 -3.08 4.56
C MET A 211 22.56 -2.41 5.79
N THR A 212 21.82 -1.51 6.45
CA THR A 212 22.28 -0.80 7.66
C THR A 212 22.60 -1.76 8.80
N THR A 213 21.83 -2.84 8.93
CA THR A 213 22.06 -3.89 9.94
C THR A 213 23.33 -4.68 9.65
N ALA A 214 23.53 -5.08 8.40
CA ALA A 214 24.73 -5.81 7.95
C ALA A 214 26.00 -4.92 7.98
N TRP A 215 25.86 -3.60 7.82
CA TRP A 215 26.95 -2.63 7.68
C TRP A 215 27.39 -1.93 8.99
N ARG A 216 26.88 -2.32 10.18
CA ARG A 216 27.22 -1.58 11.43
C ARG A 216 28.73 -1.58 11.73
N LYS A 217 29.24 -0.40 12.12
CA LYS A 217 30.65 -0.02 12.36
C LYS A 217 31.46 -0.97 13.26
N GLU A 218 30.81 -1.78 14.07
CA GLU A 218 31.47 -2.65 15.05
C GLU A 218 31.84 -4.03 14.49
N LYS A 219 31.37 -4.40 13.28
CA LYS A 219 31.52 -5.79 12.82
C LYS A 219 31.93 -6.13 11.39
N ASN A 220 32.13 -5.24 10.41
CA ASN A 220 32.70 -5.70 9.12
C ASN A 220 33.28 -4.62 8.18
N LYS A 221 34.45 -4.92 7.59
CA LYS A 221 34.94 -4.36 6.31
C LYS A 221 34.41 -5.22 5.15
N LEU A 222 33.10 -5.41 5.05
CA LEU A 222 32.54 -6.12 3.90
C LEU A 222 32.70 -5.24 2.66
N ASP A 223 33.16 -5.82 1.57
CA ASP A 223 33.14 -5.12 0.29
C ASP A 223 31.68 -4.90 -0.15
N ILE A 224 31.44 -3.81 -0.87
CA ILE A 224 30.09 -3.44 -1.33
C ILE A 224 29.48 -4.56 -2.18
N LYS A 225 30.29 -5.23 -3.02
CA LYS A 225 29.81 -6.33 -3.86
C LYS A 225 29.39 -7.55 -3.03
N THR A 226 30.10 -7.82 -1.94
CA THR A 226 29.75 -8.92 -1.03
C THR A 226 28.45 -8.61 -0.28
N LEU A 227 28.28 -7.36 0.17
CA LEU A 227 27.05 -6.91 0.80
C LEU A 227 25.85 -6.97 -0.15
N GLU A 228 26.02 -6.53 -1.40
CA GLU A 228 24.99 -6.61 -2.44
C GLU A 228 24.59 -8.06 -2.69
N ALA A 229 25.56 -8.97 -2.89
CA ALA A 229 25.29 -10.39 -3.09
C ALA A 229 24.57 -11.02 -1.88
N GLU A 230 24.97 -10.68 -0.66
CA GLU A 230 24.30 -11.15 0.56
C GLU A 230 22.84 -10.67 0.62
N LEU A 231 22.60 -9.39 0.32
CA LEU A 231 21.25 -8.82 0.29
C LEU A 231 20.40 -9.44 -0.81
N MET A 232 20.95 -9.70 -1.99
CA MET A 232 20.24 -10.39 -3.08
C MET A 232 19.84 -11.81 -2.66
N ILE A 233 20.76 -12.56 -2.04
CA ILE A 233 20.44 -13.91 -1.57
C ILE A 233 19.33 -13.86 -0.51
N LYS A 234 19.47 -12.97 0.48
CA LYS A 234 18.52 -12.87 1.59
C LYS A 234 17.13 -12.39 1.17
N THR A 235 17.05 -11.52 0.17
CA THR A 235 15.77 -10.99 -0.33
C THR A 235 15.05 -11.96 -1.26
N ASN A 236 15.78 -12.68 -2.12
CA ASN A 236 15.19 -13.60 -3.09
C ASN A 236 14.94 -15.01 -2.54
N PHE A 237 15.71 -15.46 -1.55
CA PHE A 237 15.58 -16.80 -0.97
C PHE A 237 15.04 -16.73 0.45
N LYS A 238 13.72 -16.93 0.59
CA LYS A 238 13.03 -17.02 1.89
C LYS A 238 13.21 -18.39 2.57
N MET A 239 14.45 -18.88 2.65
CA MET A 239 14.77 -20.19 3.24
C MET A 239 15.87 -20.06 4.29
N SER A 240 15.96 -21.03 5.20
CA SER A 240 17.04 -21.03 6.19
C SER A 240 18.38 -21.29 5.52
N CYS A 241 19.50 -20.90 6.16
CA CYS A 241 20.83 -21.19 5.62
C CYS A 241 21.06 -22.69 5.42
N LYS A 242 20.46 -23.55 6.26
CA LYS A 242 20.55 -25.00 6.13
C LYS A 242 19.82 -25.50 4.90
N ASP A 243 18.61 -25.00 4.68
CA ASP A 243 17.78 -25.37 3.53
C ASP A 243 18.39 -24.84 2.23
N PHE A 244 18.99 -23.64 2.25
CA PHE A 244 19.69 -23.07 1.12
C PHE A 244 20.92 -23.91 0.71
N ILE A 245 21.71 -24.36 1.69
CA ILE A 245 22.85 -25.24 1.41
C ILE A 245 22.37 -26.58 0.82
N LEU A 246 21.28 -27.14 1.34
CA LEU A 246 20.70 -28.36 0.79
C LEU A 246 20.19 -28.14 -0.64
N PHE A 247 19.49 -27.02 -0.87
CA PHE A 247 19.01 -26.58 -2.18
C PHE A 247 20.14 -26.42 -3.20
N LEU A 248 21.29 -25.87 -2.80
CA LEU A 248 22.46 -25.76 -3.68
C LEU A 248 23.06 -27.15 -4.00
N LYS A 249 23.08 -28.06 -3.02
CA LYS A 249 23.62 -29.41 -3.18
C LYS A 249 22.77 -30.32 -4.07
N THR A 250 21.49 -30.02 -4.29
CA THR A 250 20.61 -30.81 -5.19
C THR A 250 20.79 -30.49 -6.68
N GLY A 251 21.89 -29.83 -7.08
CA GLY A 251 22.18 -29.52 -8.49
C GLY A 251 21.55 -28.22 -9.01
N ASN A 252 20.79 -27.51 -8.17
CA ASN A 252 20.17 -26.22 -8.53
C ASN A 252 21.18 -25.05 -8.47
N ALA A 253 22.39 -25.27 -7.94
CA ALA A 253 23.44 -24.25 -7.90
C ALA A 253 23.86 -23.79 -9.30
N ASP A 254 24.02 -24.72 -10.24
CA ASP A 254 24.38 -24.40 -11.63
C ASP A 254 23.24 -23.67 -12.36
N ASP A 255 21.99 -23.98 -12.04
CA ASP A 255 20.82 -23.28 -12.59
C ASP A 255 20.70 -21.86 -12.03
N ILE A 256 20.94 -21.66 -10.72
CA ILE A 256 21.04 -20.31 -10.12
C ILE A 256 22.19 -19.54 -10.77
N LEU A 257 23.39 -20.11 -10.80
CA LEU A 257 24.56 -19.42 -11.34
C LEU A 257 24.36 -19.06 -12.81
N ARG A 258 23.75 -19.95 -13.62
CA ARG A 258 23.32 -19.63 -14.97
C ARG A 258 22.33 -18.48 -15.00
N LYS A 259 21.24 -18.53 -14.22
CA LYS A 259 20.20 -17.47 -14.18
C LYS A 259 20.70 -16.11 -13.68
N VAL A 260 21.70 -16.11 -12.80
CA VAL A 260 22.35 -14.88 -12.29
C VAL A 260 23.37 -14.35 -13.29
N SER A 261 24.12 -15.23 -13.96
CA SER A 261 25.11 -14.87 -14.98
C SER A 261 24.48 -14.52 -16.34
N SER A 262 23.29 -15.04 -16.62
CA SER A 262 22.60 -14.79 -17.87
C SER A 262 21.92 -13.43 -17.77
N CYS A 263 22.38 -12.47 -18.55
CA CYS A 263 21.67 -11.23 -18.85
C CYS A 263 20.39 -11.50 -19.67
N GLN A 264 19.80 -12.70 -19.62
CA GLN A 264 18.63 -13.11 -20.42
C GLN A 264 17.38 -12.25 -20.15
N LYS A 265 17.33 -11.49 -19.04
CA LYS A 265 16.29 -10.46 -18.85
C LYS A 265 16.42 -9.27 -19.81
N TYR A 266 17.58 -9.06 -20.41
CA TYR A 266 17.89 -7.93 -21.29
C TYR A 266 18.06 -8.31 -22.77
N GLU A 267 18.08 -9.61 -23.09
CA GLU A 267 18.36 -10.07 -24.46
C GLU A 267 17.15 -10.01 -25.41
N ASN A 268 15.93 -9.80 -24.91
CA ASN A 268 14.71 -9.67 -25.73
C ASN A 268 14.25 -8.21 -25.93
N LEU A 269 15.16 -7.23 -25.82
CA LEU A 269 14.87 -5.79 -26.04
C LEU A 269 15.47 -5.20 -27.33
N ASN A 270 15.70 -6.04 -28.35
CA ASN A 270 16.04 -5.58 -29.70
C ASN A 270 14.96 -5.99 -30.71
#